data_AF-A0A2W6YKN4-F1
#
_entry.id   AF-A0A2W6YKN4-F1
#
_cell.length_a   1.000
_cell.length_b   1.000
_cell.length_c   1.000
_cell.angle_alpha   90.00
_cell.angle_beta   90.00
_cell.angle_gamma   90.00
#
_symmetry.space_group_name_H-M   'P 1'
#
loop_
_entity.id
_entity.type
_entity.pdbx_description
1 polymer ?
#
loop_
_entity_poly.entity_id
_entity_poly.type
_entity_poly.pdbx_seq_one_letter_code
_entity_poly.pdbx_strand_id
1 'polypeptide(L)'
;MAEFALTSTTLSAERRQAGTDYLISLRKHGIVPQALSWAVDESEQFHLLMVTSLVDRLGPSSIYDALFRAYERAVTPTSIDPWIVTLFSPNSAFGAEFLNNPIMTMDIRAEFRDDKGRVVPDAIRPEITISPFRLRPDWIYALSAEKLSVDTQLRGWHRFVKKLDRKAA
;
A
#
# COMPACT_ATOMS: atom_id res chain seq x y z
N MET A 1 -15.98 10.73 -13.34
CA MET A 1 -16.98 9.74 -12.87
C MET A 1 -16.23 8.44 -12.67
N ALA A 2 -16.26 7.85 -11.48
CA ALA A 2 -15.64 6.54 -11.25
C ALA A 2 -16.57 5.46 -11.82
N GLU A 3 -16.07 4.63 -12.72
CA GLU A 3 -16.78 3.49 -13.29
C GLU A 3 -16.60 2.30 -12.35
N PHE A 4 -17.71 1.74 -11.85
CA PHE A 4 -17.71 0.59 -10.95
C PHE A 4 -17.87 -0.69 -11.77
N ALA A 5 -16.78 -1.44 -11.97
CA ALA A 5 -16.82 -2.75 -12.60
C ALA A 5 -17.04 -3.85 -11.54
N LEU A 6 -17.90 -4.82 -11.83
CA LEU A 6 -18.12 -6.01 -11.01
C LEU A 6 -17.17 -7.13 -11.46
N THR A 7 -15.90 -7.04 -11.11
CA THR A 7 -14.90 -8.09 -11.39
C THR A 7 -14.67 -8.99 -10.19
N SER A 8 -14.35 -10.27 -10.45
CA SER A 8 -14.24 -11.32 -9.43
C SER A 8 -12.88 -11.42 -8.75
N THR A 9 -11.95 -10.50 -9.05
CA THR A 9 -10.57 -10.59 -8.56
C THR A 9 -10.57 -10.40 -7.05
N THR A 10 -10.36 -11.51 -6.32
CA THR A 10 -10.46 -11.56 -4.86
C THR A 10 -9.07 -11.69 -4.27
N LEU A 11 -8.75 -10.83 -3.31
CA LEU A 11 -7.49 -10.92 -2.57
C LEU A 11 -7.51 -12.16 -1.66
N SER A 12 -6.57 -13.08 -1.86
CA SER A 12 -6.46 -14.29 -1.03
C SER A 12 -6.15 -13.95 0.43
N ALA A 13 -6.50 -14.85 1.36
CA ALA A 13 -6.20 -14.69 2.78
C ALA A 13 -4.69 -14.55 3.04
N GLU A 14 -3.87 -15.29 2.29
CA GLU A 14 -2.40 -15.23 2.37
C GLU A 14 -1.86 -13.86 1.96
N ARG A 15 -2.32 -13.30 0.83
CA ARG A 15 -1.94 -11.94 0.41
C ARG A 15 -2.44 -10.90 1.39
N ARG A 16 -3.64 -11.11 1.94
CA ARG A 16 -4.20 -10.23 2.97
C ARG A 16 -3.26 -10.17 4.16
N GLN A 17 -2.83 -11.32 4.67
CA GLN A 17 -1.89 -11.41 5.79
C GLN A 17 -0.51 -10.82 5.43
N ALA A 18 0.01 -11.13 4.25
CA ALA A 18 1.32 -10.64 3.80
C ALA A 18 1.40 -9.11 3.77
N GLY A 19 0.35 -8.42 3.31
CA GLY A 19 0.30 -6.96 3.34
C GLY A 19 0.31 -6.38 4.77
N THR A 20 -0.40 -7.03 5.70
CA THR A 20 -0.39 -6.67 7.13
C THR A 20 1.01 -6.83 7.73
N ASP A 21 1.63 -7.99 7.53
CA ASP A 21 2.96 -8.29 8.06
C ASP A 21 4.03 -7.36 7.50
N TYR A 22 3.90 -7.03 6.21
CA TYR A 22 4.78 -6.08 5.54
C TYR A 22 4.69 -4.69 6.16
N LEU A 23 3.47 -4.16 6.36
CA LEU A 23 3.26 -2.88 7.03
C LEU A 23 3.82 -2.86 8.45
N ILE A 24 3.59 -3.93 9.22
CA ILE A 24 4.12 -4.05 10.59
C ILE A 24 5.65 -4.02 10.57
N SER A 25 6.29 -4.75 9.64
CA SER A 25 7.75 -4.73 9.50
C SER A 25 8.26 -3.33 9.15
N LEU A 26 7.70 -2.68 8.13
CA LEU A 26 8.08 -1.30 7.75
C LEU A 26 8.03 -0.36 8.96
N ARG A 27 6.91 -0.37 9.71
CA ARG A 27 6.71 0.48 10.90
C ARG A 27 7.69 0.17 12.02
N LYS A 28 7.96 -1.11 12.30
CA LYS A 28 8.97 -1.55 13.27
C LYS A 28 10.36 -1.01 12.93
N HIS A 29 10.63 -0.80 11.64
CA HIS A 29 11.87 -0.25 11.15
C HIS A 29 11.87 1.28 10.98
N GLY A 30 10.76 1.94 11.33
CA GLY A 30 10.62 3.40 11.29
C GLY A 30 10.19 3.94 9.93
N ILE A 31 9.80 3.07 9.00
CA ILE A 31 9.20 3.46 7.72
C ILE A 31 7.68 3.47 7.91
N VAL A 32 7.08 4.63 7.73
CA VAL A 32 5.64 4.81 7.88
C VAL A 32 5.11 5.40 6.57
N PRO A 33 4.58 4.56 5.67
CA PRO A 33 4.01 5.06 4.42
C PRO A 33 2.71 5.82 4.70
N GLN A 34 2.41 6.81 3.85
CA GLN A 34 1.13 7.51 3.87
C GLN A 34 -0.01 6.60 3.44
N ALA A 35 0.25 5.69 2.49
CA ALA A 35 -0.67 4.62 2.19
C ALA A 35 0.04 3.32 1.82
N LEU A 36 -0.61 2.20 2.13
CA LEU A 36 -0.21 0.87 1.69
C LEU A 36 -1.47 0.07 1.33
N SER A 37 -1.56 -0.45 0.12
CA SER A 37 -2.73 -1.19 -0.36
C SER A 37 -2.38 -2.18 -1.46
N TRP A 38 -3.10 -3.29 -1.54
CA TRP A 38 -3.09 -4.11 -2.75
C TRP A 38 -3.88 -3.44 -3.86
N ALA A 39 -3.42 -3.64 -5.08
CA ALA A 39 -4.14 -3.30 -6.29
C ALA A 39 -3.89 -4.36 -7.37
N VAL A 40 -4.68 -4.29 -8.42
CA VAL A 40 -4.55 -5.15 -9.60
C VAL A 40 -4.38 -4.25 -10.81
N ASP A 41 -3.43 -4.55 -11.70
CA ASP A 41 -3.25 -3.81 -12.95
C ASP A 41 -4.19 -4.33 -14.07
N GLU A 42 -4.04 -3.75 -15.26
CA GLU A 42 -4.80 -4.16 -16.46
C GLU A 42 -4.48 -5.60 -16.91
N SER A 43 -3.35 -6.17 -16.46
CA SER A 43 -2.91 -7.55 -16.74
C SER A 43 -3.30 -8.54 -15.63
N GLU A 44 -4.22 -8.15 -14.74
CA GLU A 44 -4.66 -8.93 -13.58
C GLU A 44 -3.51 -9.31 -12.61
N GLN A 45 -2.39 -8.57 -12.63
CA GLN A 45 -1.28 -8.79 -11.70
C GLN A 45 -1.48 -7.99 -10.43
N PHE A 46 -1.21 -8.64 -9.29
CA PHE A 46 -1.27 -7.99 -7.99
C PHE A 46 -0.03 -7.16 -7.71
N HIS A 47 -0.24 -5.90 -7.33
CA HIS A 47 0.80 -4.96 -6.89
C HIS A 47 0.51 -4.50 -5.47
N LEU A 48 1.56 -4.38 -4.66
CA LEU A 48 1.48 -3.73 -3.36
C LEU A 48 1.88 -2.27 -3.53
N LEU A 49 0.87 -1.39 -3.60
CA LEU A 49 1.09 0.03 -3.78
C LEU A 49 1.52 0.66 -2.46
N MET A 50 2.61 1.43 -2.49
CA MET A 50 3.10 2.20 -1.35
C MET A 50 3.22 3.67 -1.74
N VAL A 51 2.40 4.51 -1.10
CA VAL A 51 2.50 5.97 -1.22
C VAL A 51 3.37 6.50 -0.09
N THR A 52 4.49 7.16 -0.42
CA THR A 52 5.39 7.73 0.57
C THR A 52 6.12 8.98 0.09
N SER A 53 6.24 10.00 0.95
CA SER A 53 7.04 11.19 0.64
C SER A 53 8.55 10.95 0.62
N LEU A 54 9.01 9.76 1.01
CA LEU A 54 10.41 9.36 0.79
C LEU A 54 10.76 9.40 -0.70
N VAL A 55 9.82 9.11 -1.61
CA VAL A 55 10.05 9.12 -3.06
C VAL A 55 10.54 10.49 -3.53
N ASP A 56 9.92 11.58 -3.06
CA ASP A 56 10.31 12.95 -3.44
C ASP A 56 11.68 13.36 -2.91
N ARG A 57 12.16 12.70 -1.85
CA ARG A 57 13.37 13.10 -1.11
C ARG A 57 14.59 12.29 -1.50
N LEU A 58 14.39 11.01 -1.74
CA LEU A 58 15.45 10.03 -1.96
C LEU A 58 15.46 9.52 -3.41
N GLY A 59 14.36 9.72 -4.14
CA GLY A 59 14.12 9.04 -5.40
C GLY A 59 13.67 7.59 -5.18
N PRO A 60 12.94 7.02 -6.16
CA PRO A 60 12.45 5.65 -6.07
C PRO A 60 13.57 4.61 -6.04
N SER A 61 14.67 4.81 -6.77
CA SER A 61 15.77 3.85 -6.86
C SER A 61 16.40 3.54 -5.51
N SER A 62 16.71 4.57 -4.71
CA SER A 62 17.26 4.38 -3.37
C SER A 62 16.29 3.68 -2.42
N ILE A 63 14.98 3.83 -2.65
CA ILE A 63 13.97 3.11 -1.88
C ILE A 63 13.97 1.64 -2.27
N TYR A 64 13.92 1.34 -3.56
CA TYR A 64 13.99 -0.02 -4.08
C TYR A 64 15.24 -0.74 -3.60
N ASP A 65 16.42 -0.13 -3.71
CA ASP A 65 17.69 -0.72 -3.24
C ASP A 65 17.59 -1.16 -1.77
N ALA A 66 17.00 -0.34 -0.90
CA ALA A 66 16.85 -0.71 0.51
C ALA A 66 15.79 -1.81 0.70
N LEU A 67 14.70 -1.82 -0.08
CA LEU A 67 13.69 -2.87 -0.02
C LEU A 67 14.26 -4.22 -0.47
N PHE A 68 15.04 -4.26 -1.55
CA PHE A 68 15.75 -5.46 -2.00
C PHE A 68 16.73 -5.96 -0.93
N ARG A 69 17.57 -5.08 -0.40
CA ARG A 69 18.49 -5.44 0.68
C ARG A 69 17.76 -5.90 1.95
N ALA A 70 16.59 -5.36 2.24
CA ALA A 70 15.77 -5.80 3.37
C ALA A 70 15.15 -7.18 3.15
N TYR A 71 14.70 -7.44 1.92
CA TYR A 71 14.17 -8.73 1.49
C TYR A 71 15.24 -9.83 1.56
N GLU A 72 16.41 -9.60 0.96
CA GLU A 72 17.56 -10.53 0.98
C GLU A 72 18.01 -10.89 2.40
N ARG A 73 17.82 -9.97 3.36
CA ARG A 73 18.20 -10.14 4.76
C ARG A 73 17.06 -10.60 5.66
N ALA A 74 15.91 -10.95 5.08
CA ALA A 74 14.68 -11.32 5.79
C ALA A 74 14.28 -10.30 6.88
N VAL A 75 14.50 -9.02 6.62
CA VAL A 75 14.08 -7.91 7.50
C VAL A 75 12.61 -7.60 7.29
N THR A 76 12.16 -7.65 6.03
CA THR A 76 10.75 -7.67 5.64
C THR A 76 10.31 -9.10 5.35
N PRO A 77 8.99 -9.42 5.43
CA PRO A 77 8.48 -10.75 5.06
C PRO A 77 8.91 -11.14 3.64
N THR A 78 9.38 -12.38 3.46
CA THR A 78 9.79 -12.92 2.16
C THR A 78 8.60 -13.28 1.25
N SER A 79 7.38 -13.22 1.79
CA SER A 79 6.14 -13.38 1.00
C SER A 79 5.84 -12.18 0.09
N ILE A 80 6.52 -11.05 0.29
CA ILE A 80 6.42 -9.87 -0.56
C ILE A 80 7.76 -9.67 -1.27
N ASP A 81 7.81 -10.05 -2.55
CA ASP A 81 8.92 -9.71 -3.43
C ASP A 81 8.91 -8.19 -3.69
N PRO A 82 10.01 -7.46 -3.49
CA PRO A 82 10.08 -6.03 -3.80
C PRO A 82 9.67 -5.66 -5.24
N TRP A 83 9.75 -6.59 -6.21
CA TRP A 83 9.30 -6.37 -7.59
C TRP A 83 7.79 -6.10 -7.70
N ILE A 84 6.97 -6.60 -6.77
CA ILE A 84 5.52 -6.35 -6.79
C ILE A 84 5.16 -5.05 -6.05
N VAL A 85 6.13 -4.38 -5.43
CA VAL A 85 5.91 -3.13 -4.70
C VAL A 85 5.99 -1.97 -5.68
N THR A 86 4.90 -1.22 -5.83
CA THR A 86 4.88 -0.02 -6.68
C THR A 86 4.90 1.23 -5.82
N LEU A 87 5.92 2.08 -6.02
CA LEU A 87 6.14 3.29 -5.24
C LEU A 87 5.49 4.51 -5.87
N PHE A 88 4.78 5.30 -5.06
CA PHE A 88 4.26 6.59 -5.46
C PHE A 88 4.65 7.70 -4.50
N SER A 89 4.94 8.87 -5.06
CA SER A 89 4.98 10.11 -4.30
C SER A 89 3.55 10.57 -3.97
N PRO A 90 3.29 11.12 -2.77
CA PRO A 90 2.01 11.74 -2.46
C PRO A 90 1.71 12.98 -3.33
N ASN A 91 2.72 13.54 -4.00
CA ASN A 91 2.58 14.68 -4.91
C ASN A 91 2.49 14.26 -6.38
N SER A 92 2.62 12.95 -6.69
CA SER A 92 2.32 12.43 -8.03
C SER A 92 0.81 12.46 -8.30
N ALA A 93 0.40 12.47 -9.58
CA ALA A 93 -1.01 12.43 -9.95
C ALA A 93 -1.73 11.23 -9.29
N PHE A 94 -1.15 10.04 -9.41
CA PHE A 94 -1.68 8.84 -8.76
C PHE A 94 -1.73 8.97 -7.23
N GLY A 95 -0.62 9.37 -6.58
CA GLY A 95 -0.56 9.43 -5.13
C GLY A 95 -1.52 10.48 -4.54
N ALA A 96 -1.70 11.61 -5.22
CA ALA A 96 -2.66 12.63 -4.82
C ALA A 96 -4.11 12.13 -4.98
N GLU A 97 -4.42 11.45 -6.09
CA GLU A 97 -5.75 10.87 -6.30
C GLU A 97 -6.03 9.78 -5.27
N PHE A 98 -5.10 8.85 -5.04
CA PHE A 98 -5.23 7.78 -4.06
C PHE A 98 -5.51 8.32 -2.66
N LEU A 99 -4.73 9.30 -2.19
CA LEU A 99 -4.83 9.82 -0.82
C LEU A 99 -6.08 10.68 -0.58
N ASN A 100 -6.59 11.35 -1.62
CA ASN A 100 -7.74 12.26 -1.50
C ASN A 100 -9.05 11.64 -2.00
N ASN A 101 -9.03 10.39 -2.47
CA ASN A 101 -10.25 9.72 -2.94
C ASN A 101 -11.16 9.39 -1.74
N PRO A 102 -12.37 9.96 -1.67
CA PRO A 102 -13.24 9.80 -0.52
C PRO A 102 -13.69 8.35 -0.30
N ILE A 103 -13.74 7.54 -1.38
CA ILE A 103 -14.11 6.13 -1.30
C ILE A 103 -13.05 5.33 -0.53
N MET A 104 -11.77 5.73 -0.61
CA MET A 104 -10.67 5.09 0.14
C MET A 104 -10.77 5.35 1.65
N THR A 105 -11.48 6.40 2.06
CA THR A 105 -11.70 6.76 3.47
C THR A 105 -13.01 6.26 4.04
N MET A 106 -13.87 5.62 3.23
CA MET A 106 -15.13 5.07 3.71
C MET A 106 -14.87 3.93 4.70
N ASP A 107 -15.54 3.93 5.85
CA ASP A 107 -15.42 2.85 6.82
C ASP A 107 -16.02 1.55 6.25
N ILE A 108 -15.13 0.62 5.95
CA ILE A 108 -15.40 -0.64 5.25
C ILE A 108 -16.12 -1.65 6.16
N ARG A 109 -16.24 -1.32 7.46
CA ARG A 109 -17.05 -2.04 8.45
C ARG A 109 -18.53 -1.72 8.35
N ALA A 110 -18.93 -0.72 7.56
CA ALA A 110 -20.33 -0.52 7.23
C ALA A 110 -20.82 -1.74 6.42
N GLU A 111 -21.81 -2.45 6.96
CA GLU A 111 -22.54 -3.46 6.20
C GLU A 111 -23.15 -2.76 4.97
N PHE A 112 -22.67 -3.10 3.78
CA PHE A 112 -23.33 -2.66 2.55
C PHE A 112 -24.69 -3.33 2.51
N ARG A 113 -25.75 -2.51 2.48
CA ARG A 113 -27.12 -2.98 2.38
C ARG A 113 -27.65 -2.67 0.98
N ASP A 114 -28.29 -3.64 0.35
CA ASP A 114 -29.01 -3.40 -0.90
C ASP A 114 -30.23 -2.49 -0.67
N ASP A 115 -30.93 -2.12 -1.74
CA ASP A 115 -32.18 -1.31 -1.67
C ASP A 115 -33.29 -1.98 -0.83
N LYS A 116 -33.10 -3.25 -0.42
CA LYS A 116 -34.00 -4.04 0.40
C LYS A 116 -33.47 -4.23 1.83
N GLY A 117 -32.40 -3.52 2.21
CA GLY A 117 -31.81 -3.56 3.55
C GLY A 117 -31.01 -4.82 3.88
N ARG A 118 -30.74 -5.68 2.91
CA ARG A 118 -30.02 -6.95 3.10
C ARG A 118 -28.52 -6.72 3.04
N VAL A 119 -27.78 -7.32 3.97
CA VAL A 119 -26.31 -7.30 3.94
C VAL A 119 -25.86 -7.97 2.64
N VAL A 120 -25.15 -7.20 1.83
CA VAL A 120 -24.57 -7.68 0.58
C VAL A 120 -23.30 -8.45 0.94
N PRO A 121 -23.18 -9.73 0.55
CA PRO A 121 -21.96 -10.51 0.77
C PRO A 121 -20.75 -9.81 0.15
N ASP A 122 -19.55 -10.11 0.65
CA ASP A 122 -18.22 -9.58 0.26
C ASP A 122 -17.91 -9.48 -1.26
N ALA A 123 -18.78 -10.05 -2.11
CA ALA A 123 -18.71 -10.07 -3.56
C ALA A 123 -19.13 -8.76 -4.26
N ILE A 124 -19.77 -7.81 -3.57
CA ILE A 124 -20.14 -6.50 -4.17
C ILE A 124 -19.52 -5.38 -3.35
N ARG A 125 -18.19 -5.34 -3.30
CA ARG A 125 -17.47 -4.15 -2.83
C ARG A 125 -17.06 -3.33 -4.05
N PRO A 126 -17.25 -2.00 -4.03
CA PRO A 126 -16.90 -1.17 -5.17
C PRO A 126 -15.40 -1.27 -5.44
N GLU A 127 -15.06 -1.72 -6.65
CA GLU A 127 -13.74 -1.50 -7.20
C GLU A 127 -13.63 -0.04 -7.64
N ILE A 128 -12.47 0.56 -7.36
CA ILE A 128 -12.13 1.91 -7.77
C ILE A 128 -10.97 1.78 -8.75
N THR A 129 -11.13 2.38 -9.92
CA THR A 129 -10.03 2.50 -10.88
C THR A 129 -9.32 3.82 -10.67
N ILE A 130 -8.04 3.76 -10.33
CA ILE A 130 -7.09 4.87 -10.42
C ILE A 130 -6.03 4.40 -11.41
N SER A 131 -6.14 4.82 -12.67
CA SER A 131 -5.35 4.24 -13.77
C SER A 131 -3.85 4.21 -13.45
N PRO A 132 -3.15 3.08 -13.71
CA PRO A 132 -3.61 1.84 -14.36
C PRO A 132 -4.16 0.77 -13.39
N PHE A 133 -4.45 1.14 -12.14
CA PHE A 133 -4.77 0.20 -11.08
C PHE A 133 -6.25 0.15 -10.74
N ARG A 134 -6.73 -1.05 -10.45
CA ARG A 134 -8.00 -1.30 -9.76
C ARG A 134 -7.73 -1.65 -8.31
N LEU A 135 -8.51 -1.03 -7.44
CA LEU A 135 -8.33 -1.07 -6.00
C LEU A 135 -9.66 -1.37 -5.32
N ARG A 136 -9.59 -1.88 -4.10
CA ARG A 136 -10.76 -2.00 -3.23
C ARG A 136 -10.46 -1.41 -1.86
N PRO A 137 -11.43 -0.77 -1.19
CA PRO A 137 -11.22 -0.29 0.17
C PRO A 137 -10.71 -1.36 1.13
N ASP A 138 -11.24 -2.60 1.06
CA ASP A 138 -10.82 -3.72 1.92
C ASP A 138 -9.40 -4.24 1.68
N TRP A 139 -8.69 -3.68 0.69
CA TRP A 139 -7.30 -3.97 0.38
C TRP A 139 -6.34 -2.93 0.95
N ILE A 140 -6.82 -1.95 1.69
CA ILE A 140 -6.03 -0.86 2.28
C ILE A 140 -5.59 -1.23 3.70
N TYR A 141 -4.28 -1.19 3.94
CA TYR A 141 -3.68 -1.48 5.25
C TYR A 141 -3.28 -0.22 6.01
N ALA A 142 -2.91 0.81 5.27
CA ALA A 142 -2.60 2.12 5.80
C ALA A 142 -3.18 3.18 4.88
N LEU A 143 -3.82 4.16 5.48
CA LEU A 143 -4.19 5.42 4.85
C LEU A 143 -4.09 6.48 5.95
N SER A 144 -3.14 7.40 5.83
CA SER A 144 -2.94 8.47 6.78
C SER A 144 -3.19 9.81 6.09
N ALA A 145 -4.19 10.53 6.59
CA ALA A 145 -4.41 11.93 6.23
C ALA A 145 -3.27 12.83 6.77
N GLU A 146 -2.58 12.39 7.82
CA GLU A 146 -1.55 13.18 8.49
C GLU A 146 -0.19 12.99 7.80
N LYS A 147 0.31 14.07 7.19
CA LYS A 147 1.68 14.08 6.65
C LYS A 147 2.66 14.09 7.82
N LEU A 148 3.35 12.99 8.05
CA LEU A 148 4.50 12.97 8.95
C LEU A 148 5.52 14.04 8.55
N SER A 149 6.14 14.67 9.55
CA SER A 149 7.19 15.64 9.26
C SER A 149 8.34 14.98 8.51
N VAL A 150 8.92 15.72 7.56
CA VAL A 150 10.02 15.27 6.70
C VAL A 150 11.17 14.70 7.54
N ASP A 151 11.55 15.40 8.60
CA ASP A 151 12.62 14.97 9.50
C ASP A 151 12.31 13.65 10.20
N THR A 152 11.05 13.38 10.53
CA THR A 152 10.65 12.12 11.15
C THR A 152 10.78 10.97 10.16
N GLN A 153 10.35 11.17 8.92
CA GLN A 153 10.49 10.17 7.87
C GLN A 153 11.97 9.90 7.54
N LEU A 154 12.79 10.93 7.36
CA LEU A 154 14.21 10.78 7.05
C LEU A 154 14.98 10.13 8.21
N ARG A 155 14.68 10.48 9.47
CA ARG A 155 15.28 9.78 10.62
C ARG A 155 14.88 8.32 10.68
N GLY A 156 13.61 8.01 10.38
CA GLY A 156 13.13 6.64 10.23
C GLY A 156 13.91 5.88 9.16
N TRP A 157 14.04 6.48 7.99
CA TRP A 157 14.81 5.97 6.86
C TRP A 157 16.27 5.70 7.19
N HIS A 158 16.99 6.67 7.74
CA HIS A 158 18.40 6.49 8.09
C HIS A 158 18.60 5.38 9.12
N ARG A 159 17.69 5.24 10.10
CA ARG A 159 17.73 4.11 11.05
C ARG A 159 17.50 2.77 10.35
N PHE A 160 16.58 2.72 9.40
CA PHE A 160 16.33 1.52 8.60
C PHE A 160 17.57 1.12 7.80
N VAL A 161 18.12 2.01 6.98
CA VAL A 161 19.32 1.75 6.17
C VAL A 161 20.51 1.36 7.05
N LYS A 162 20.77 2.09 8.14
CA LYS A 162 21.86 1.76 9.08
C LYS A 162 21.70 0.36 9.70
N LYS A 163 20.46 -0.07 9.98
CA LYS A 163 20.19 -1.44 10.47
C LYS A 163 20.44 -2.48 9.39
N LEU A 164 20.13 -2.16 8.13
CA LEU A 164 20.49 -3.01 7.00
C LEU A 164 22.01 -3.15 6.95
N ASP A 165 22.76 -2.06 6.87
CA ASP A 165 24.23 -2.07 6.77
C ASP A 165 24.91 -2.88 7.89
N ARG A 166 24.45 -2.74 9.14
CA ARG A 166 25.01 -3.47 10.30
C ARG A 166 24.88 -4.99 10.21
N LYS A 167 23.87 -5.51 9.51
CA LYS A 167 23.76 -6.96 9.28
C LYS A 167 24.71 -7.46 8.17
N ALA A 168 25.44 -6.57 7.49
CA ALA A 168 26.38 -6.94 6.41
C ALA A 168 27.81 -7.17 6.91
N ALA A 169 28.13 -6.63 8.09
CA ALA A 169 29.43 -6.71 8.72
C ALA A 169 29.39 -7.78 9.82
#